data_AF-A0A369XRM2-F1
#
_entry.id   AF-A0A369XRM2-F1
#
_cell.length_a   1.000
_cell.length_b   1.000
_cell.length_c   1.000
_cell.angle_alpha   90.00
_cell.angle_beta   90.00
_cell.angle_gamma   90.00
#
_symmetry.space_group_name_H-M   'P 1'
#
loop_
_entity.id
_entity.type
_entity.pdbx_description
1 polymer ?
#
loop_
_entity_poly.entity_id
_entity_poly.type
_entity_poly.pdbx_seq_one_letter_code
_entity_poly.pdbx_strand_id
1 'polypeptide(L)' 'MSTLITEANFGAPGEHYLRSFTPGDDFYEALLDAHRDLSDAQSELLNARLILLLANHIGDLGVLREALHIAREEV' A
#
# COMPACT_ATOMS: atom_id res chain seq x y z
N MET A 1 -0.46 20.83 7.55
CA MET A 1 -1.65 19.95 7.46
C MET A 1 -1.13 18.63 6.92
N SER A 2 -1.39 17.52 7.61
CA SER A 2 -0.98 16.19 7.13
C SER A 2 -1.76 15.88 5.85
N THR A 3 -1.05 15.45 4.82
CA THR A 3 -1.62 15.10 3.50
C THR A 3 -1.74 13.60 3.32
N LEU A 4 -0.96 12.83 4.09
CA LEU A 4 -1.01 11.38 4.11
C LEU A 4 -2.20 10.87 4.94
N ILE A 5 -2.91 9.88 4.40
CA ILE A 5 -3.92 9.12 5.14
C ILE A 5 -3.24 7.88 5.74
N THR A 6 -3.27 7.75 7.07
CA THR A 6 -2.65 6.62 7.80
C THR A 6 -3.66 5.60 8.32
N GLU A 7 -4.94 5.95 8.33
CA GLU A 7 -6.04 5.03 8.65
C GLU A 7 -6.38 4.14 7.45
N ALA A 8 -6.98 2.97 7.70
CA ALA A 8 -7.42 2.07 6.63
C ALA A 8 -8.44 2.77 5.72
N ASN A 9 -8.09 2.92 4.44
CA ASN A 9 -8.90 3.63 3.44
C ASN A 9 -9.07 2.77 2.17
N PHE A 10 -9.36 1.48 2.35
CA PHE A 10 -9.58 0.54 1.25
C PHE A 10 -11.03 0.56 0.75
N GLY A 11 -11.21 0.56 -0.57
CA GLY A 11 -12.51 0.43 -1.23
C GLY A 11 -12.43 0.71 -2.73
N ALA A 12 -13.40 0.20 -3.49
CA ALA A 12 -13.56 0.56 -4.91
C ALA A 12 -14.48 1.78 -5.07
N PRO A 13 -14.13 2.74 -5.95
CA PRO A 13 -15.01 3.87 -6.25
C PRO A 13 -16.39 3.40 -6.72
N GLY A 14 -17.45 3.82 -6.02
CA GLY A 14 -18.83 3.48 -6.36
C GLY A 14 -19.34 2.16 -5.79
N GLU A 15 -18.53 1.42 -5.03
CA GLU A 15 -18.97 0.22 -4.31
C GLU A 15 -19.31 0.54 -2.85
N HIS A 16 -20.43 -0.02 -2.38
CA HIS A 16 -20.84 0.01 -0.98
C HIS A 16 -20.64 -1.37 -0.37
N TYR A 17 -19.58 -1.53 0.40
CA TYR A 17 -19.33 -2.78 1.10
C TYR A 17 -20.26 -2.92 2.30
N LEU A 18 -20.99 -4.05 2.36
CA LEU A 18 -21.84 -4.40 3.52
C LEU A 18 -21.01 -4.61 4.79
N ARG A 19 -19.72 -4.92 4.65
CA ARG A 19 -18.73 -5.04 5.73
C ARG A 19 -17.50 -4.22 5.37
N SER A 20 -17.10 -3.30 6.24
CA SER A 20 -15.99 -2.37 5.99
C SER A 20 -14.60 -3.02 5.84
N PHE A 21 -14.45 -4.30 6.17
CA PHE A 21 -13.14 -5.00 6.17
C PHE A 21 -12.81 -5.70 4.86
N THR A 22 -13.81 -6.04 4.04
CA THR A 22 -13.64 -6.90 2.85
C THR A 22 -12.62 -6.36 1.84
N PRO A 23 -12.58 -5.06 1.48
CA PRO A 23 -11.63 -4.56 0.48
C PRO A 23 -10.17 -4.61 0.93
N GLY A 24 -9.93 -4.44 2.23
CA GLY A 24 -8.58 -4.54 2.80
C GLY A 24 -8.10 -5.98 2.81
N ASP A 25 -8.99 -6.91 3.17
CA ASP A 25 -8.70 -8.35 3.16
C ASP A 25 -8.40 -8.85 1.73
N ASP A 26 -9.20 -8.43 0.74
CA ASP A 26 -9.02 -8.81 -0.67
C ASP A 26 -7.66 -8.33 -1.22
N PHE A 27 -7.26 -7.10 -0.91
CA PHE A 27 -5.94 -6.58 -1.31
C PHE A 27 -4.81 -7.32 -0.60
N TYR A 28 -4.97 -7.63 0.68
CA TYR A 28 -3.97 -8.37 1.46
C TYR A 28 -3.79 -9.80 0.92
N GLU A 29 -4.87 -10.49 0.56
CA GLU A 29 -4.81 -11.80 -0.10
C GLU A 29 -4.07 -11.72 -1.44
N ALA A 30 -4.40 -10.73 -2.28
CA ALA A 30 -3.72 -10.52 -3.55
C ALA A 30 -2.22 -10.23 -3.38
N LEU A 31 -1.83 -9.49 -2.33
CA LEU A 31 -0.43 -9.23 -2.01
C LEU A 31 0.29 -10.53 -1.60
N LEU A 32 -0.31 -11.32 -0.72
CA LEU A 32 0.26 -12.62 -0.32
C LEU A 32 0.45 -13.55 -1.51
N ASP A 33 -0.53 -13.63 -2.39
CA ASP A 33 -0.45 -14.44 -3.60
C ASP A 33 0.63 -13.95 -4.56
N ALA A 34 0.86 -12.64 -4.67
CA ALA A 34 1.94 -12.08 -5.47
C ALA A 34 3.35 -12.48 -4.96
N HIS A 35 3.47 -12.79 -3.67
CA HIS A 35 4.71 -13.27 -3.06
C HIS A 35 4.89 -14.78 -3.09
N ARG A 36 3.86 -15.54 -3.49
CA ARG A 36 3.90 -17.00 -3.53
C ARG A 36 5.02 -17.48 -4.46
N ASP A 37 5.75 -18.49 -4.02
CA ASP A 37 6.86 -19.12 -4.75
C ASP A 37 8.07 -18.20 -5.06
N LEU A 38 8.12 -17.01 -4.46
CA LEU A 38 9.29 -16.12 -4.53
C LEU A 38 10.28 -16.41 -3.39
N SER A 39 11.57 -16.33 -3.70
CA SER A 39 12.60 -16.21 -2.66
C SER A 39 12.55 -14.84 -1.97
N ASP A 40 13.18 -14.72 -0.81
CA ASP A 40 13.23 -13.46 -0.04
C ASP A 40 13.75 -12.29 -0.90
N ALA A 41 14.83 -12.49 -1.65
CA ALA A 41 15.38 -11.45 -2.53
C ALA A 41 14.42 -11.05 -3.67
N GLN A 42 13.63 -11.99 -4.19
CA GLN A 42 12.62 -11.70 -5.21
C GLN A 42 11.41 -10.97 -4.59
N SER A 43 11.03 -11.34 -3.38
CA SER A 43 9.99 -10.70 -2.58
C SER A 43 10.33 -9.24 -2.27
N GLU A 44 11.58 -8.95 -1.86
CA GLU A 44 12.09 -7.59 -1.66
C GLU A 44 12.06 -6.77 -2.96
N LEU A 45 12.47 -7.38 -4.08
CA LEU A 45 12.44 -6.72 -5.39
C LEU A 45 11.01 -6.41 -5.85
N LEU A 46 10.06 -7.30 -5.58
CA LEU A 46 8.63 -7.07 -5.84
C LEU A 46 8.14 -5.87 -5.03
N ASN A 47 8.42 -5.83 -3.74
CA ASN A 47 8.04 -4.72 -2.85
C ASN A 47 8.61 -3.38 -3.31
N ALA A 48 9.90 -3.34 -3.66
CA ALA A 48 10.53 -2.12 -4.17
C ALA A 48 9.86 -1.62 -5.46
N ARG A 49 9.50 -2.52 -6.38
CA ARG A 49 8.77 -2.17 -7.61
C ARG A 49 7.36 -1.69 -7.32
N LEU A 50 6.65 -2.36 -6.42
CA LEU A 50 5.29 -1.98 -6.03
C LEU A 50 5.27 -0.57 -5.41
N ILE A 51 6.21 -0.28 -4.50
CA ILE A 51 6.38 1.05 -3.91
C ILE A 51 6.55 2.13 -4.99
N LEU A 52 7.42 1.89 -5.98
CA LEU A 52 7.64 2.85 -7.07
C LEU A 52 6.40 3.04 -7.95
N LEU A 53 5.66 1.96 -8.25
CA LEU A 53 4.41 2.05 -9.02
C LEU A 53 3.34 2.86 -8.26
N LEU A 54 3.17 2.59 -6.97
CA LEU A 54 2.24 3.32 -6.11
C LEU A 54 2.67 4.79 -5.94
N ALA A 55 3.96 5.06 -5.78
CA ALA A 55 4.47 6.43 -5.70
C ALA A 55 4.18 7.23 -6.97
N ASN A 56 4.35 6.61 -8.14
CA ASN A 56 4.00 7.22 -9.42
C ASN A 56 2.48 7.44 -9.56
N HIS A 57 1.66 6.52 -9.06
CA HIS A 57 0.20 6.67 -9.07
C HIS A 57 -0.28 7.79 -8.14
N ILE A 58 0.33 7.92 -6.95
CA ILE A 58 0.04 8.98 -5.98
C ILE A 58 0.43 10.36 -6.54
N GLY A 59 1.62 10.48 -7.14
CA GLY A 59 2.08 11.69 -7.84
C GLY A 59 2.38 12.92 -6.97
N ASP A 60 1.91 12.95 -5.72
CA ASP A 60 2.13 14.04 -4.76
C ASP A 60 3.41 13.81 -3.94
N LEU A 61 4.46 14.59 -4.22
CA LEU A 61 5.74 14.53 -3.49
C LEU A 61 5.62 14.90 -2.01
N GLY A 62 4.63 15.70 -1.61
CA GLY A 62 4.35 16.03 -0.21
C GLY A 62 3.93 14.79 0.57
N VAL A 63 2.92 14.08 0.04
CA VAL A 63 2.44 12.80 0.60
C VAL A 63 3.57 11.78 0.70
N LEU A 64 4.37 11.64 -0.36
CA LEU A 64 5.47 10.66 -0.39
C LEU A 64 6.58 10.98 0.63
N ARG A 65 6.93 12.26 0.81
CA ARG A 65 7.92 12.68 1.80
C ARG A 65 7.43 12.48 3.23
N GLU A 66 6.15 12.75 3.47
CA GLU A 66 5.51 12.50 4.77
C GLU A 66 5.50 11.00 5.09
N ALA A 67 5.16 10.15 4.12
CA ALA A 67 5.20 8.69 4.27
C ALA A 67 6.61 8.18 4.60
N LEU A 68 7.64 8.66 3.89
CA LEU A 68 9.04 8.29 4.18
C LEU A 68 9.49 8.73 5.56
N HIS A 69 9.03 9.89 6.03
CA HIS A 69 9.37 10.39 7.36
C HIS A 69 8.79 9.48 8.44
N ILE A 70 7.49 9.17 8.37
CA ILE A 70 6.79 8.30 9.31
C ILE A 70 7.39 6.89 9.30
N ALA A 71 7.60 6.30 8.11
CA ALA A 71 8.17 4.96 7.99
C ALA A 71 9.58 4.84 8.59
N ARG A 72 10.35 5.94 8.63
CA ARG A 72 11.68 5.96 9.26
C ARG A 72 11.63 6.09 10.79
N GLU A 73 10.57 6.67 11.35
CA GLU A 73 10.40 6.79 12.80
C GLU A 73 9.98 5.46 13.45
N GLU A 74 9.36 4.56 12.69
CA GLU A 74 8.88 3.26 13.16
C GLU A 74 9.93 2.13 13.07
N VAL A 75 11.17 2.44 12.68
CA VAL A 75 12.31 1.48 12.58
C VAL A 75 13.29 1.68 13.73
#